data_AF-W4Q6F1-F1
#
_entry.id   AF-W4Q6F1-F1
#
_cell.length_a   1.000
_cell.length_b   1.000
_cell.length_c   1.000
_cell.angle_alpha   90.00
_cell.angle_beta   90.00
_cell.angle_gamma   90.00
#
_symmetry.space_group_name_H-M   'P 1'
#
loop_
_entity.id
_entity.type
_entity.pdbx_description
1 polymer ?
#
loop_
_entity_poly.entity_id
_entity_poly.type
_entity_poly.pdbx_seq_one_letter_code
_entity_poly.pdbx_strand_id
1 'polypeptide(L)' 'MMKENGLAIVLTSHYMDEVEALCNEILILKEGKTVFHGTIQEAIRTSGKATLEDAYLNFAGEEDWI' A
#
# COMPACT_ATOMS: atom_id res chain seq x y z
N MET A 1 -11.96 -11.76 -11.53
CA MET A 1 -13.32 -11.58 -12.09
C MET A 1 -13.92 -10.18 -11.79
N MET A 2 -13.15 -9.08 -11.76
CA MET A 2 -13.74 -7.73 -11.59
C MET A 2 -13.00 -6.58 -12.30
N LYS A 3 -12.01 -6.87 -13.14
CA LYS A 3 -11.26 -5.84 -13.88
C LYS A 3 -11.95 -5.31 -15.14
N GLU A 4 -13.08 -5.89 -15.56
CA GLU A 4 -13.54 -5.76 -16.95
C GLU A 4 -14.69 -4.77 -17.22
N ASN A 5 -15.22 -4.02 -16.25
CA ASN A 5 -16.37 -3.11 -16.51
C ASN A 5 -16.33 -1.76 -15.76
N GLY A 6 -15.24 -0.99 -15.88
CA GLY A 6 -15.22 0.44 -15.47
C GLY A 6 -15.53 0.73 -14.00
N LEU A 7 -15.46 -0.27 -13.12
CA LEU A 7 -15.75 -0.16 -11.69
C LEU A 7 -14.44 0.09 -10.93
N ALA A 8 -14.32 1.26 -10.32
CA ALA A 8 -13.27 1.54 -9.35
C ALA A 8 -13.74 1.10 -7.96
N ILE A 9 -12.94 0.28 -7.27
CA ILE A 9 -13.19 -0.18 -5.91
C ILE A 9 -12.08 0.39 -5.04
N VAL A 10 -12.45 1.12 -3.99
CA VAL A 10 -11.52 1.61 -2.98
C VAL A 10 -11.64 0.69 -1.78
N LEU A 11 -10.55 -0.02 -1.47
CA LEU A 11 -10.42 -0.86 -0.29
C LEU A 11 -9.53 -0.16 0.72
N THR A 12 -10.01 -0.04 1.96
CA THR A 12 -9.20 0.37 3.11
C THR A 12 -9.10 -0.82 4.06
N SER A 13 -7.89 -1.36 4.23
CA SER A 13 -7.61 -2.46 5.17
C SER A 13 -6.28 -2.19 5.87
N HIS A 14 -6.17 -2.66 7.12
CA HIS A 14 -4.89 -2.73 7.84
C HIS A 14 -4.24 -4.11 7.73
N TYR A 15 -4.89 -5.07 7.08
CA TYR A 15 -4.34 -6.39 6.77
C TYR A 15 -3.62 -6.35 5.42
N MET A 16 -2.29 -6.28 5.44
CA MET A 16 -1.49 -6.14 4.22
C MET A 16 -1.63 -7.35 3.30
N ASP A 17 -1.82 -8.57 3.82
CA ASP A 17 -2.08 -9.78 3.03
C ASP A 17 -3.34 -9.65 2.14
N GLU A 18 -4.41 -9.03 2.67
CA GLU A 18 -5.64 -8.80 1.90
C GLU A 18 -5.41 -7.74 0.81
N VAL A 19 -4.65 -6.69 1.13
CA VAL A 19 -4.27 -5.65 0.18
C VAL A 19 -3.45 -6.25 -0.96
N GLU A 20 -2.49 -7.12 -0.65
CA GLU A 20 -1.68 -7.80 -1.65
C GLU A 20 -2.49 -8.72 -2.56
N ALA A 21 -3.47 -9.44 -1.99
CA ALA A 21 -4.30 -10.38 -2.73
C ALA A 21 -5.34 -9.68 -3.64
N LEU A 22 -5.85 -8.52 -3.21
CA LEU A 22 -7.03 -7.90 -3.84
C LEU A 22 -6.70 -6.64 -4.66
N CYS A 23 -5.66 -5.90 -4.30
CA CYS A 23 -5.35 -4.61 -4.92
C CYS A 23 -4.31 -4.74 -6.04
N ASN A 24 -4.40 -3.85 -7.02
CA ASN A 24 -3.39 -3.70 -8.07
C ASN A 24 -2.49 -2.49 -7.83
N GLU A 25 -3.08 -1.44 -7.30
CA GLU A 25 -2.43 -0.21 -6.88
C GLU A 25 -2.87 0.10 -5.46
N ILE A 26 -2.00 0.80 -4.72
CA ILE A 26 -2.23 1.22 -3.36
C ILE A 26 -1.91 2.72 -3.22
N LEU A 27 -2.64 3.35 -2.31
CA LEU A 27 -2.43 4.74 -1.89
C LEU A 27 -2.14 4.72 -0.38
N ILE A 28 -0.96 5.18 0.00
CA ILE A 28 -0.59 5.32 1.41
C ILE A 28 -0.72 6.79 1.80
N LEU A 29 -1.51 7.04 2.83
CA LEU A 29 -1.77 8.37 3.38
C LEU A 29 -1.11 8.49 4.76
N LYS A 30 -0.41 9.61 4.98
CA LYS A 30 0.11 10.02 6.29
C LYS A 30 -0.30 11.46 6.55
N GLU A 31 -0.94 11.71 7.69
CA GLU A 31 -1.42 13.06 8.07
C GLU A 31 -2.25 13.76 6.99
N GLY A 32 -3.10 13.01 6.29
CA GLY A 32 -3.93 13.53 5.21
C GLY A 32 -3.18 13.84 3.90
N LYS A 33 -1.90 13.49 3.80
CA LYS A 33 -1.08 13.65 2.59
C LYS A 33 -0.72 12.29 2.00
N THR A 34 -0.71 12.23 0.67
CA THR A 34 -0.20 11.06 -0.06
C THR A 34 1.31 10.96 0.11
N VAL A 35 1.77 9.87 0.72
CA VAL A 35 3.20 9.55 0.85
C VAL A 35 3.67 8.52 -0.17
N PHE A 36 2.74 7.70 -0.70
CA PHE A 36 3.00 6.77 -1.79
C PHE A 36 1.73 6.53 -2.61
N HIS A 37 1.90 6.38 -3.92
CA HIS A 37 0.86 5.92 -4.83
C HIS A 37 1.50 5.12 -5.97
N GLY A 38 1.01 3.91 -6.20
CA GLY A 38 1.51 3.03 -7.25
C GLY A 38 1.18 1.57 -6.97
N THR A 39 1.81 0.65 -7.69
CA THR A 39 1.65 -0.79 -7.48
C THR A 39 2.30 -1.26 -6.17
N ILE A 40 1.87 -2.41 -5.66
CA ILE A 40 2.48 -3.06 -4.48
C ILE A 40 3.99 -3.29 -4.70
N GLN A 41 4.37 -3.76 -5.89
CA GLN A 41 5.77 -4.01 -6.24
C GLN A 41 6.60 -2.72 -6.24
N GLU A 42 6.01 -1.60 -6.66
CA GLU A 42 6.66 -0.30 -6.57
C GLU A 42 6.81 0.18 -5.14
N ALA A 43 5.85 -0.11 -4.25
CA ALA A 43 5.93 0.22 -2.84
C ALA A 43 7.10 -0.52 -2.16
N ILE A 44 7.19 -1.83 -2.39
CA ILE A 44 8.28 -2.68 -1.87
C ILE A 44 9.64 -2.19 -2.42
N ARG A 45 9.73 -1.96 -3.73
CA ARG A 45 10.97 -1.48 -4.36
C ARG A 45 11.40 -0.10 -3.87
N THR A 46 10.45 0.81 -3.65
CA THR A 46 10.74 2.21 -3.28
C THR A 46 11.09 2.35 -1.80
N SER A 47 10.47 1.54 -0.93
CA SER A 47 10.81 1.47 0.49
C SER A 47 12.14 0.73 0.76
N GLY A 48 12.60 -0.08 -0.19
CA GLY A 48 13.81 -0.91 -0.03
C GLY A 48 13.61 -2.06 0.96
N LYS A 49 12.36 -2.43 1.25
CA LYS A 49 12.00 -3.50 2.18
C LYS A 49 11.66 -4.80 1.46
N ALA A 50 11.48 -5.88 2.23
CA ALA A 50 11.18 -7.20 1.69
C ALA A 50 9.67 -7.47 1.53
N THR A 51 8.84 -6.81 2.34
CA THR A 51 7.40 -7.05 2.41
C THR A 51 6.60 -5.75 2.27
N LEU A 52 5.32 -5.84 1.90
CA LEU A 52 4.44 -4.68 1.87
C LEU A 52 4.21 -4.09 3.27
N GLU A 53 4.18 -4.94 4.31
CA GLU A 53 4.05 -4.50 5.70
C GLU A 53 5.22 -3.61 6.12
N ASP A 54 6.44 -4.05 5.88
CA ASP A 54 7.64 -3.26 6.16
C ASP A 54 7.66 -1.96 5.34
N ALA A 55 7.23 -2.03 4.07
CA ALA A 55 7.13 -0.87 3.21
C ALA A 55 6.12 0.15 3.76
N TYR A 56 4.95 -0.31 4.22
CA TYR A 56 3.94 0.52 4.85
C TYR A 56 4.48 1.20 6.12
N LEU A 57 5.13 0.46 7.02
CA LEU A 57 5.72 1.01 8.24
C LEU A 57 6.78 2.09 7.93
N ASN A 58 7.59 1.86 6.90
CA ASN A 58 8.56 2.83 6.41
C ASN A 58 7.89 4.14 5.92
N PHE A 59 6.83 4.04 5.10
CA PHE A 59 6.10 5.21 4.61
C PHE A 59 5.25 5.91 5.68
N ALA A 60 4.65 5.14 6.59
CA ALA A 60 3.92 5.66 7.75
C ALA A 60 4.86 6.35 8.74
N GLY A 61 6.16 6.06 8.69
CA GLY A 61 7.18 6.60 9.58
C GLY A 61 6.98 6.13 11.02
N GLU A 62 6.60 4.87 11.20
CA GLU A 62 6.54 4.21 12.50
C GLU A 62 7.90 3.60 12.91
N GLU A 63 8.93 3.66 12.05
CA GLU A 63 10.29 3.21 12.36
C GLU A 63 11.04 4.07 13.39
N ASP A 64 10.55 5.28 13.74
CA ASP A 64 11.21 6.20 14.67
C ASP A 64 10.89 5.94 16.17
N TRP A 65 10.05 4.95 16.50
CA TRP A 65 9.62 4.66 17.89
C TRP A 65 10.34 3.48 18.57
N ILE A 66 11.41 2.94 17.96
CA ILE A 66 12.21 1.83 18.51
C ILE A 66 13.62 2.30 18.89
#